data_AF-A0AAV2BLL1-F1
#
_entry.id   AF-A0AAV2BLL1-F1
#
_cell.length_a   1.000
_cell.length_b   1.000
_cell.length_c   1.000
_cell.angle_alpha   90.00
_cell.angle_beta   90.00
_cell.angle_gamma   90.00
#
_symmetry.space_group_name_H-M   'P 1'
#
loop_
_entity.id
_entity.type
_entity.pdbx_description
1 polymer ?
#
loop_
_entity_poly.entity_id
_entity_poly.type
_entity_poly.pdbx_seq_one_letter_code
_entity_poly.pdbx_strand_id
1 'polypeptide(L)'
;MSLFKPTSIVSIFYLNILIFCIQDNPAFSDFLFHGQKNPSLKKILNAESGNKEYEIVQLRILSKRSADDQNVIRVHLSAFGKDIDLRLQRDDDFTDRSKDVKFFEARFTDTVQLNEVILEDDDPGTPYTDLDQMAAVSIRHGPNGELQMEGVIGDDLLIKPAPTDINFLTDSFVYDRDFLDENGDSLNSSRNDASNFFGHSSTATTKSSVHIVYRSAMKSSTAFKAVLDDAFNEIDSNDNERHHKRPLQVWPEVLLMVDYDTYAMHLSHGFNDTQIRRYYISFFNGVDLRFQVLSDPKISLILTQILIFKSRDAFPFLMKKPCPNQNIFEGYSALADLSRYLYSIKTQQQGIHLDFDVAVLLTKLDMCTDEIFDCVESTVGLAYFKGACKIKHMEDRWMGIAIVEDRGGFDGILTAVHEIGHL
;
A
#
# COMPACT_ATOMS: atom_id res chain seq x y z
N MET A 1 -30.50 51.63 -65.14
CA MET A 1 -29.20 50.97 -65.31
C MET A 1 -28.97 50.13 -64.06
N SER A 2 -29.30 48.83 -64.09
CA SER A 2 -28.44 47.75 -64.62
C SER A 2 -27.19 47.64 -63.75
N LEU A 3 -26.80 46.53 -63.12
CA LEU A 3 -27.09 45.10 -63.22
C LEU A 3 -26.85 44.52 -61.78
N PHE A 4 -27.18 43.31 -61.32
CA PHE A 4 -27.48 42.01 -61.90
C PHE A 4 -28.30 41.19 -60.87
N LYS A 5 -28.96 40.16 -61.37
CA LYS A 5 -29.94 39.24 -60.76
C LYS A 5 -29.40 38.28 -59.67
N PRO A 6 -30.32 37.56 -58.97
CA PRO A 6 -30.05 36.71 -57.82
C PRO A 6 -29.89 35.22 -58.18
N THR A 7 -29.04 34.51 -57.43
CA THR A 7 -28.98 33.07 -57.12
C THR A 7 -27.66 32.88 -56.32
N SER A 8 -27.49 32.02 -55.32
CA SER A 8 -27.98 30.67 -55.15
C SER A 8 -27.87 30.25 -53.67
N ILE A 9 -28.86 29.49 -53.22
CA ILE A 9 -28.90 28.77 -51.95
C ILE A 9 -27.86 27.63 -52.03
N VAL A 10 -26.59 27.90 -51.70
CA VAL A 10 -25.53 26.86 -51.65
C VAL A 10 -24.61 26.95 -50.43
N SER A 11 -24.60 28.04 -49.64
CA SER A 11 -23.64 28.17 -48.53
C SER A 11 -24.14 27.81 -47.11
N ILE A 12 -25.33 27.23 -46.96
CA ILE A 12 -25.82 26.73 -45.64
C ILE A 12 -25.85 25.19 -45.55
N PHE A 13 -25.59 24.49 -46.67
CA PHE A 13 -25.56 23.01 -46.69
C PHE A 13 -24.16 22.39 -46.59
N TYR A 14 -23.08 23.18 -46.61
CA TYR A 14 -21.70 22.65 -46.50
C TYR A 14 -21.08 22.74 -45.10
N LEU A 15 -21.79 23.30 -44.09
CA LEU A 15 -21.32 23.28 -42.70
C LEU A 15 -22.03 22.23 -41.82
N ASN A 16 -23.06 21.55 -42.35
CA ASN A 16 -23.76 20.46 -41.65
C ASN A 16 -23.49 19.06 -42.25
N ILE A 17 -22.61 18.95 -43.25
CA ILE A 17 -22.21 17.66 -43.85
C ILE A 17 -20.75 17.29 -43.55
N LEU A 18 -20.00 18.14 -42.82
CA LEU A 18 -18.73 17.75 -42.20
C LEU A 18 -18.87 17.32 -40.72
N ILE A 19 -20.10 17.22 -40.21
CA ILE A 19 -20.42 16.76 -38.85
C ILE A 19 -20.99 15.32 -38.85
N PHE A 20 -21.06 14.62 -39.99
CA PHE A 20 -21.69 13.30 -40.07
C PHE A 20 -20.90 12.16 -40.75
N CYS A 21 -19.60 12.32 -41.05
CA CYS A 21 -18.81 11.23 -41.66
C CYS A 21 -17.35 11.15 -41.16
N ILE A 22 -17.14 11.23 -39.84
CA ILE A 22 -16.04 10.49 -39.18
C ILE A 22 -16.64 9.85 -37.91
N GLN A 23 -17.65 9.00 -38.11
CA GLN A 23 -17.83 7.82 -37.29
C GLN A 23 -17.08 6.71 -38.03
N ASP A 24 -15.98 6.26 -37.43
CA ASP A 24 -15.57 4.86 -37.35
C ASP A 24 -14.15 4.82 -36.77
N ASN A 25 -14.08 5.00 -35.45
CA ASN A 25 -12.98 4.50 -34.66
C ASN A 25 -13.59 3.90 -33.39
N PRO A 26 -13.67 2.56 -33.24
CA PRO A 26 -14.21 1.93 -32.04
C PRO A 26 -13.09 1.83 -31.01
N ALA A 27 -12.64 2.96 -30.48
CA ALA A 27 -11.74 3.00 -29.34
C ALA A 27 -11.93 4.37 -28.69
N PHE A 28 -12.09 4.39 -27.37
CA PHE A 28 -12.44 5.56 -26.54
C PHE A 28 -13.92 5.93 -26.52
N SER A 29 -14.71 5.13 -25.79
CA SER A 29 -15.80 5.69 -25.01
C SER A 29 -15.26 6.15 -23.65
N ASP A 30 -15.33 7.45 -23.41
CA ASP A 30 -15.18 8.10 -22.11
C ASP A 30 -15.87 7.31 -20.98
N PHE A 31 -15.08 6.80 -20.04
CA PHE A 31 -15.58 6.33 -18.74
C PHE A 31 -14.86 7.04 -17.59
N LEU A 32 -14.91 8.37 -17.62
CA LEU A 32 -14.67 9.17 -16.42
C LEU A 32 -15.97 9.14 -15.57
N PHE A 33 -16.21 8.02 -14.88
CA PHE A 33 -17.31 7.97 -13.92
C PHE A 33 -16.98 8.89 -12.74
N HIS A 34 -17.73 9.98 -12.62
CA HIS A 34 -17.79 10.80 -11.41
C HIS A 34 -18.22 9.95 -10.19
N GLY A 35 -17.22 9.39 -9.53
CA GLY A 35 -17.33 8.41 -8.46
C GLY A 35 -17.64 8.94 -7.07
N GLN A 36 -18.61 9.85 -6.93
CA GLN A 36 -18.90 10.45 -5.62
C GLN A 36 -20.06 9.82 -4.83
N LYS A 37 -20.78 8.82 -5.36
CA LYS A 37 -22.05 8.37 -4.75
C LYS A 37 -22.12 6.94 -4.21
N ASN A 38 -21.14 6.05 -4.42
CA ASN A 38 -21.19 4.73 -3.78
C ASN A 38 -20.52 4.78 -2.38
N PRO A 39 -21.25 4.54 -1.27
CA PRO A 39 -20.69 4.53 0.07
C PRO A 39 -19.63 3.44 0.28
N SER A 40 -19.69 2.31 -0.43
CA SER A 40 -18.70 1.23 -0.37
C SER A 40 -17.37 1.64 -1.00
N LEU A 41 -17.41 2.47 -2.06
CA LEU A 41 -16.19 3.03 -2.67
C LEU A 41 -15.49 4.01 -1.74
N LYS A 42 -16.24 4.84 -1.00
CA LYS A 42 -15.65 5.76 -0.01
C LYS A 42 -14.88 5.02 1.08
N LYS A 43 -15.37 3.84 1.49
CA LYS A 43 -14.71 2.97 2.48
C LYS A 43 -13.42 2.34 1.95
N ILE A 44 -13.32 2.04 0.65
CA ILE A 44 -12.11 1.46 0.06
C ILE A 44 -11.05 2.52 -0.26
N LEU A 45 -11.50 3.67 -0.78
CA LEU A 45 -10.66 4.79 -1.16
C LEU A 45 -10.21 5.63 0.05
N ASN A 46 -10.70 5.31 1.25
CA ASN A 46 -10.49 6.03 2.51
C ASN A 46 -10.66 7.55 2.34
N ALA A 47 -11.77 7.93 1.71
CA ALA A 47 -12.05 9.31 1.36
C ALA A 47 -12.67 10.08 2.54
N GLU A 48 -11.90 10.29 3.61
CA GLU A 48 -12.07 11.51 4.43
C GLU A 48 -11.54 12.73 3.65
N SER A 49 -10.55 12.54 2.77
CA SER A 49 -10.16 13.52 1.75
C SER A 49 -10.93 13.29 0.46
N GLY A 50 -11.86 14.19 0.13
CA GLY A 50 -12.64 14.13 -1.10
C GLY A 50 -11.78 14.25 -2.35
N ASN A 51 -12.11 13.45 -3.38
CA ASN A 51 -11.53 13.44 -4.73
C ASN A 51 -10.21 12.68 -4.93
N LYS A 52 -10.11 11.42 -4.49
CA LYS A 52 -9.16 10.48 -5.13
C LYS A 52 -9.73 10.05 -6.48
N GLU A 53 -8.98 10.30 -7.55
CA GLU A 53 -9.27 9.74 -8.87
C GLU A 53 -9.04 8.23 -8.84
N TYR A 54 -10.01 7.47 -9.36
CA TYR A 54 -9.94 6.02 -9.43
C TYR A 54 -10.50 5.52 -10.76
N GLU A 55 -10.01 4.37 -11.19
CA GLU A 55 -10.50 3.62 -12.34
C GLU A 55 -10.83 2.18 -11.91
N ILE A 56 -11.84 1.62 -12.56
CA ILE A 56 -12.22 0.23 -12.35
C ILE A 56 -11.56 -0.58 -13.47
N VAL A 57 -10.76 -1.57 -13.10
CA VAL A 57 -9.96 -2.35 -14.03
C VAL A 57 -10.25 -3.84 -13.90
N GLN A 58 -10.04 -4.57 -15.00
CA GLN A 58 -10.04 -6.02 -15.00
C GLN A 58 -8.61 -6.52 -15.16
N LEU A 59 -8.21 -7.45 -14.30
CA LEU A 59 -6.88 -8.05 -14.38
C LEU A 59 -6.87 -9.18 -15.41
N ARG A 60 -5.87 -9.17 -16.28
CA ARG A 60 -5.55 -10.30 -17.16
C ARG A 60 -4.35 -11.03 -16.60
N ILE A 61 -4.55 -12.28 -16.16
CA ILE A 61 -3.50 -13.11 -15.60
C ILE A 61 -3.05 -14.14 -16.62
N LEU A 62 -1.74 -14.15 -16.90
CA LEU A 62 -1.08 -15.16 -17.70
C LEU A 62 -0.13 -15.95 -16.80
N SER A 63 -0.47 -17.21 -16.53
CA SER A 63 0.43 -18.16 -15.86
C SER A 63 1.04 -19.08 -16.91
N LYS A 64 2.37 -19.06 -17.05
CA LYS A 64 3.09 -19.90 -18.03
C LYS A 64 3.42 -21.25 -17.38
N ARG A 65 3.06 -22.35 -18.04
CA ARG A 65 3.38 -23.73 -17.61
C ARG A 65 4.82 -24.12 -17.96
N SER A 66 5.80 -23.31 -17.57
CA SER A 66 7.23 -23.65 -17.73
C SER A 66 7.76 -24.20 -16.41
N ALA A 67 8.54 -25.27 -16.47
CA ALA A 67 9.15 -25.90 -15.28
C ALA A 67 10.09 -24.96 -14.51
N ASP A 68 10.55 -23.88 -15.15
CA ASP A 68 11.50 -22.90 -14.59
C ASP A 68 10.81 -21.62 -14.04
N ASP A 69 9.50 -21.45 -14.30
CA ASP A 69 8.77 -20.18 -14.14
C ASP A 69 7.56 -20.33 -13.18
N GLN A 70 7.54 -21.39 -12.36
CA GLN A 70 6.40 -21.74 -11.50
C GLN A 70 6.06 -20.68 -10.44
N ASN A 71 6.99 -19.77 -10.15
CA ASN A 71 6.86 -18.71 -9.14
C ASN A 71 6.58 -17.32 -9.74
N VAL A 72 6.44 -17.21 -11.07
CA VAL A 72 6.18 -15.94 -11.76
C VAL A 72 4.76 -15.89 -12.31
N ILE A 73 4.05 -14.81 -12.00
CA ILE A 73 2.73 -14.51 -12.55
C ILE A 73 2.85 -13.24 -13.39
N ARG A 74 2.30 -13.26 -14.60
CA ARG A 74 2.18 -12.03 -15.41
C ARG A 74 0.78 -11.47 -15.25
N VAL A 75 0.69 -10.20 -14.87
CA VAL A 75 -0.58 -9.48 -14.72
C VAL A 75 -0.55 -8.27 -15.63
N HIS A 76 -1.53 -8.20 -16.52
CA HIS A 76 -1.73 -7.06 -17.39
C HIS A 76 -2.99 -6.30 -16.98
N LEU A 77 -2.88 -4.98 -16.86
CA LEU A 77 -3.99 -4.07 -16.63
C LEU A 77 -3.74 -2.73 -17.32
N SER A 78 -4.81 -2.01 -17.64
CA SER A 78 -4.73 -0.64 -18.15
C SER A 78 -5.43 0.29 -17.17
N ALA A 79 -4.72 1.34 -16.73
CA ALA A 79 -5.25 2.34 -15.80
C ALA A 79 -4.64 3.72 -16.10
N PHE A 80 -5.44 4.78 -16.02
CA PHE A 80 -5.04 6.18 -16.24
C PHE A 80 -4.31 6.40 -17.58
N GLY A 81 -4.80 5.73 -18.62
CA GLY A 81 -4.22 5.79 -19.97
C GLY A 81 -2.85 5.13 -20.13
N LYS A 82 -2.42 4.31 -19.16
CA LYS A 82 -1.20 3.52 -19.21
C LYS A 82 -1.51 2.03 -19.21
N ASP A 83 -0.86 1.29 -20.10
CA ASP A 83 -0.81 -0.17 -20.04
C ASP A 83 0.31 -0.58 -19.09
N ILE A 84 -0.02 -1.44 -18.13
CA ILE A 84 0.87 -1.87 -17.05
C ILE A 84 1.02 -3.39 -17.16
N ASP A 85 2.25 -3.81 -17.44
CA ASP A 85 2.67 -5.21 -17.48
C ASP A 85 3.49 -5.53 -16.24
N LEU A 86 2.90 -6.28 -15.32
CA LEU A 86 3.58 -6.73 -14.11
C LEU A 86 4.12 -8.14 -14.30
N ARG A 87 5.39 -8.32 -13.98
CA ARG A 87 6.06 -9.62 -13.82
C ARG A 87 6.25 -9.90 -12.34
N LEU A 88 5.18 -10.39 -11.72
CA LEU A 88 5.10 -10.66 -10.30
C LEU A 88 5.85 -11.94 -9.94
N GLN A 89 6.98 -11.79 -9.28
CA GLN A 89 7.75 -12.87 -8.67
C GLN A 89 7.22 -13.13 -7.26
N ARG A 90 6.97 -14.40 -6.90
CA ARG A 90 6.62 -14.75 -5.52
C ARG A 90 7.78 -14.44 -4.59
N ASP A 91 7.49 -13.77 -3.47
CA ASP A 91 8.46 -13.50 -2.42
C ASP A 91 8.34 -14.57 -1.31
N ASP A 92 9.00 -15.71 -1.53
CA ASP A 92 8.98 -16.83 -0.58
C ASP A 92 9.65 -16.47 0.76
N ASP A 93 10.69 -15.62 0.73
CA ASP A 93 11.40 -15.18 1.92
C ASP A 93 10.53 -14.27 2.79
N PHE A 94 9.87 -13.27 2.19
CA PHE A 94 8.88 -12.46 2.91
C PHE A 94 7.70 -13.32 3.38
N THR A 95 7.22 -14.25 2.54
CA THR A 95 6.13 -15.16 2.91
C THR A 95 6.47 -15.93 4.18
N ASP A 96 7.65 -16.53 4.27
CA ASP A 96 8.06 -17.31 5.43
C ASP A 96 8.25 -16.42 6.67
N ARG A 97 8.88 -15.26 6.53
CA ARG A 97 9.03 -14.30 7.64
C ARG A 97 7.68 -13.74 8.13
N SER A 98 6.72 -13.56 7.24
CA SER A 98 5.40 -12.98 7.57
C SER A 98 4.49 -13.93 8.37
N LYS A 99 4.68 -15.25 8.26
CA LYS A 99 3.90 -16.27 9.00
C LYS A 99 4.15 -16.19 10.51
N ASP A 100 5.38 -15.87 10.90
CA ASP A 100 5.82 -15.84 12.28
C ASP A 100 5.61 -14.46 12.95
N VAL A 101 5.03 -13.50 12.22
CA VAL A 101 4.71 -12.16 12.76
C VAL A 101 3.70 -12.31 13.90
N LYS A 102 4.11 -11.90 15.10
CA LYS A 102 3.24 -11.91 16.28
C LYS A 102 2.33 -10.69 16.26
N PHE A 103 1.08 -10.89 16.67
CA PHE A 103 0.09 -9.83 16.74
C PHE A 103 -0.31 -9.58 18.19
N PHE A 104 -0.12 -8.34 18.65
CA PHE A 104 -0.42 -7.93 20.01
C PHE A 104 -1.53 -6.87 20.03
N GLU A 105 -2.41 -6.95 21.01
CA GLU A 105 -3.32 -5.88 21.37
C GLU A 105 -2.90 -5.23 22.68
N ALA A 106 -2.84 -3.90 22.70
CA ALA A 106 -2.70 -3.10 23.90
C ALA A 106 -4.08 -2.61 24.36
N ARG A 107 -4.42 -2.89 25.62
CA ARG A 107 -5.62 -2.37 26.28
C ARG A 107 -5.24 -1.71 27.60
N PHE A 108 -5.96 -0.64 27.92
CA PHE A 108 -5.84 0.02 29.21
C PHE A 108 -6.97 -0.43 30.13
N THR A 109 -6.61 -0.93 31.30
CA THR A 109 -7.54 -1.22 32.40
C THR A 109 -7.19 -0.35 33.60
N ASP A 110 -6.04 -0.61 34.22
CA ASP A 110 -5.38 0.23 35.23
C ASP A 110 -3.92 0.55 34.84
N THR A 111 -3.30 -0.38 34.12
CA THR A 111 -2.04 -0.23 33.40
C THR A 111 -2.24 -0.69 31.95
N VAL A 112 -1.30 -0.35 31.07
CA VAL A 112 -1.33 -0.91 29.71
C VAL A 112 -1.00 -2.40 29.78
N GLN A 113 -1.94 -3.24 29.35
CA GLN A 113 -1.78 -4.67 29.22
C GLN A 113 -1.61 -5.02 27.75
N LEU A 114 -0.55 -5.76 27.45
CA LEU A 114 -0.26 -6.30 26.12
C LEU A 114 -0.69 -7.77 26.10
N ASN A 115 -1.50 -8.16 25.12
CA ASN A 115 -1.94 -9.55 24.95
C ASN A 115 -1.65 -10.01 23.52
N GLU A 116 -1.05 -11.19 23.37
CA GLU A 116 -0.88 -11.82 22.07
C GLU A 116 -2.23 -12.37 21.59
N VAL A 117 -2.57 -12.10 20.32
CA VAL A 117 -3.82 -12.54 19.70
C VAL A 117 -3.51 -13.59 18.64
N ILE A 118 -4.14 -14.76 18.77
CA ILE A 118 -4.08 -15.82 17.79
C ILE A 118 -5.32 -15.70 16.88
N LEU A 119 -5.10 -15.53 15.58
CA LEU A 119 -6.17 -15.41 14.57
C LEU A 119 -6.32 -16.74 13.83
N GLU A 120 -7.53 -17.33 13.85
CA GLU A 120 -7.79 -18.70 13.36
C GLU A 120 -7.92 -18.83 11.83
N ASP A 121 -8.17 -17.75 11.10
CA ASP A 121 -8.36 -17.74 9.64
C ASP A 121 -7.54 -16.60 9.01
N ASP A 122 -6.21 -16.74 9.12
CA ASP A 122 -5.25 -15.73 8.72
C ASP A 122 -4.49 -16.14 7.46
N ASP A 123 -5.18 -16.17 6.31
CA ASP A 123 -4.48 -16.09 5.04
C ASP A 123 -4.19 -14.61 4.73
N PRO A 124 -2.98 -14.09 4.97
CA PRO A 124 -2.62 -12.73 4.56
C PRO A 124 -2.59 -12.56 3.03
N GLY A 125 -2.75 -13.65 2.28
CA GLY A 125 -2.47 -13.70 0.85
C GLY A 125 -0.99 -13.99 0.60
N THR A 126 -0.70 -14.44 -0.62
CA THR A 126 0.68 -14.68 -1.04
C THR A 126 1.28 -13.38 -1.56
N PRO A 127 2.40 -12.89 -0.99
CA PRO A 127 3.10 -11.70 -1.45
C PRO A 127 3.85 -11.97 -2.75
N TYR A 128 3.77 -11.02 -3.66
CA TYR A 128 4.52 -10.97 -4.91
C TYR A 128 5.14 -9.59 -5.08
N THR A 129 6.30 -9.57 -5.71
CA THR A 129 7.05 -8.35 -6.01
C THR A 129 7.45 -8.29 -7.48
N ASP A 130 7.53 -7.08 -8.01
CA ASP A 130 8.12 -6.77 -9.30
C ASP A 130 9.06 -5.59 -9.08
N LEU A 131 10.37 -5.87 -9.09
CA LEU A 131 11.41 -4.87 -8.86
C LEU A 131 11.50 -3.85 -10.00
N ASP A 132 11.15 -4.23 -11.23
CA ASP A 132 11.24 -3.35 -12.39
C ASP A 132 10.10 -2.31 -12.39
N GLN A 133 8.89 -2.75 -12.03
CA GLN A 133 7.71 -1.89 -11.90
C GLN A 133 7.51 -1.31 -10.49
N MET A 134 8.41 -1.62 -9.55
CA MET A 134 8.29 -1.26 -8.13
C MET A 134 6.92 -1.64 -7.54
N ALA A 135 6.42 -2.82 -7.91
CA ALA A 135 5.12 -3.31 -7.46
C ALA A 135 5.28 -4.33 -6.31
N ALA A 136 4.50 -4.15 -5.25
CA ALA A 136 4.36 -5.11 -4.16
C ALA A 136 2.87 -5.37 -3.97
N VAL A 137 2.44 -6.60 -4.23
CA VAL A 137 1.03 -6.99 -4.16
C VAL A 137 0.86 -8.31 -3.43
N SER A 138 -0.24 -8.42 -2.70
CA SER A 138 -0.69 -9.66 -2.07
C SER A 138 -1.85 -10.22 -2.89
N ILE A 139 -1.74 -11.49 -3.29
CA ILE A 139 -2.77 -12.19 -4.07
C ILE A 139 -3.39 -13.29 -3.21
N ARG A 140 -4.72 -13.31 -3.15
CA ARG A 140 -5.51 -14.37 -2.49
C ARG A 140 -6.74 -14.74 -3.32
N HIS A 141 -7.45 -15.78 -2.90
CA HIS A 141 -8.75 -16.13 -3.46
C HIS A 141 -9.85 -15.78 -2.47
N GLY A 142 -10.87 -15.06 -2.95
CA GLY A 142 -12.06 -14.76 -2.16
C GLY A 142 -12.91 -16.02 -1.91
N PRO A 143 -13.96 -15.91 -1.06
CA PRO A 143 -14.84 -17.03 -0.74
C PRO A 143 -15.50 -17.71 -1.95
N ASN A 144 -15.66 -16.96 -3.05
CA ASN A 144 -16.25 -17.43 -4.31
C ASN A 144 -15.20 -17.92 -5.33
N GLY A 145 -13.93 -18.03 -4.94
CA GLY A 145 -12.82 -18.36 -5.84
C GLY A 145 -12.40 -17.21 -6.78
N GLU A 146 -12.91 -16.00 -6.55
CA GLU A 146 -12.50 -14.80 -7.27
C GLU A 146 -11.08 -14.38 -6.84
N LEU A 147 -10.26 -13.96 -7.79
CA LEU A 147 -8.92 -13.46 -7.49
C LEU A 147 -9.03 -12.10 -6.79
N GLN A 148 -8.33 -11.94 -5.68
CA GLN A 148 -8.23 -10.68 -4.97
C GLN A 148 -6.75 -10.28 -4.91
N MET A 149 -6.40 -9.21 -5.61
CA MET A 149 -5.07 -8.60 -5.62
C MET A 149 -5.15 -7.23 -4.95
N GLU A 150 -4.29 -7.01 -3.96
CA GLU A 150 -4.17 -5.71 -3.31
C GLU A 150 -2.72 -5.32 -3.08
N GLY A 151 -2.43 -4.03 -3.10
CA GLY A 151 -1.10 -3.52 -2.85
C GLY A 151 -0.80 -2.27 -3.64
N VAL A 152 0.47 -2.11 -4.00
CA VAL A 152 1.02 -0.91 -4.60
C VAL A 152 1.76 -1.23 -5.89
N ILE A 153 1.64 -0.37 -6.87
CA ILE A 153 2.29 -0.46 -8.19
C ILE A 153 3.04 0.86 -8.40
N GLY A 154 4.37 0.80 -8.45
CA GLY A 154 5.19 2.00 -8.47
C GLY A 154 5.06 2.82 -7.18
N ASP A 155 5.19 4.14 -7.34
CA ASP A 155 5.14 5.09 -6.22
C ASP A 155 3.74 5.68 -5.99
N ASP A 156 2.89 5.68 -7.02
CA ASP A 156 1.66 6.47 -7.04
C ASP A 156 0.39 5.66 -7.31
N LEU A 157 0.47 4.40 -7.72
CA LEU A 157 -0.71 3.58 -8.01
C LEU A 157 -0.96 2.55 -6.92
N LEU A 158 -2.23 2.44 -6.55
CA LEU A 158 -2.73 1.55 -5.52
C LEU A 158 -3.81 0.69 -6.12
N ILE A 159 -3.81 -0.60 -5.82
CA ILE A 159 -4.79 -1.55 -6.30
C ILE A 159 -5.48 -2.26 -5.14
N LYS A 160 -6.80 -2.40 -5.21
CA LYS A 160 -7.61 -3.18 -4.27
C LYS A 160 -8.72 -3.94 -5.01
N PRO A 161 -9.19 -5.07 -4.48
CA PRO A 161 -10.39 -5.74 -4.99
C PRO A 161 -11.57 -4.78 -4.95
N ALA A 162 -12.39 -4.79 -6.01
CA ALA A 162 -13.62 -3.99 -6.01
C ALA A 162 -14.62 -4.55 -4.98
N PRO A 163 -15.41 -3.70 -4.30
CA PRO A 163 -16.52 -4.14 -3.47
C PRO A 163 -17.50 -5.00 -4.27
N THR A 164 -18.07 -6.01 -3.62
CA THR A 164 -19.02 -6.94 -4.23
C THR A 164 -20.33 -6.28 -4.65
N ASP A 165 -20.65 -5.07 -4.18
CA ASP A 165 -21.81 -4.28 -4.60
C ASP A 165 -21.60 -3.50 -5.90
N ILE A 166 -20.38 -3.47 -6.47
CA ILE A 166 -20.06 -2.88 -7.78
C ILE A 166 -20.30 -3.90 -8.92
N ASN A 167 -21.22 -4.84 -8.72
CA ASN A 167 -21.64 -5.83 -9.73
C ASN A 167 -22.29 -5.21 -11.00
N PHE A 168 -22.44 -3.88 -11.08
CA PHE A 168 -23.07 -3.21 -12.23
C PHE A 168 -22.23 -3.26 -13.52
N LEU A 169 -20.95 -3.65 -13.45
CA LEU A 169 -20.08 -3.69 -14.63
C LEU A 169 -19.81 -5.10 -15.17
N THR A 170 -20.06 -6.16 -14.40
CA THR A 170 -19.77 -7.54 -14.83
C THR A 170 -20.65 -8.00 -16.00
N ASP A 171 -21.83 -7.41 -16.20
CA ASP A 171 -22.70 -7.70 -17.35
C ASP A 171 -22.29 -6.98 -18.63
N SER A 172 -21.45 -5.94 -18.55
CA SER A 172 -20.99 -5.19 -19.73
C SER A 172 -19.72 -5.78 -20.35
N PHE A 173 -19.01 -6.63 -19.61
CA PHE A 173 -17.80 -7.30 -20.07
C PHE A 173 -18.12 -8.77 -20.40
N VAL A 174 -19.02 -8.97 -21.37
CA VAL A 174 -19.20 -10.29 -21.99
C VAL A 174 -17.93 -10.64 -22.75
N TYR A 175 -17.30 -11.73 -22.35
CA TYR A 175 -16.09 -12.31 -22.93
C TYR A 175 -16.10 -12.28 -24.46
N ASP A 176 -15.12 -11.60 -25.05
CA ASP A 176 -14.60 -11.97 -26.37
C ASP A 176 -13.72 -13.20 -26.13
N ARG A 177 -14.34 -14.37 -26.26
CA ARG A 177 -13.77 -15.67 -25.88
C ARG A 177 -13.06 -16.28 -27.09
N ASP A 178 -12.17 -15.53 -27.75
CA ASP A 178 -11.36 -16.02 -28.86
C ASP A 178 -10.02 -15.26 -28.92
N PHE A 179 -9.06 -15.59 -28.04
CA PHE A 179 -7.69 -15.13 -28.25
C PHE A 179 -6.69 -16.26 -28.09
N LEU A 180 -6.09 -16.57 -29.23
CA LEU A 180 -5.05 -17.55 -29.49
C LEU A 180 -3.81 -17.25 -28.64
N ASP A 181 -3.13 -18.29 -28.20
CA ASP A 181 -1.74 -18.15 -27.78
C ASP A 181 -0.88 -17.75 -29.00
N GLU A 182 0.31 -17.19 -28.76
CA GLU A 182 1.28 -16.83 -29.81
C GLU A 182 1.74 -18.05 -30.65
N ASN A 183 1.27 -19.25 -30.34
CA ASN A 183 1.52 -20.50 -31.06
C ASN A 183 0.34 -20.99 -31.91
N GLY A 184 -0.82 -20.32 -31.87
CA GLY A 184 -1.97 -20.65 -32.72
C GLY A 184 -2.67 -21.98 -32.41
N ASP A 185 -2.50 -22.54 -31.21
CA ASP A 185 -3.11 -23.82 -30.85
C ASP A 185 -4.42 -23.63 -30.08
N SER A 186 -5.53 -24.06 -30.69
CA SER A 186 -6.84 -24.09 -30.05
C SER A 186 -6.82 -25.08 -28.87
N LEU A 187 -6.98 -24.58 -27.64
CA LEU A 187 -7.16 -25.42 -26.45
C LEU A 187 -8.55 -26.08 -26.45
N ASN A 188 -8.68 -27.19 -27.18
CA ASN A 188 -9.61 -28.23 -26.78
C ASN A 188 -9.14 -28.78 -25.44
N SER A 189 -9.87 -28.43 -24.38
CA SER A 189 -9.61 -28.89 -23.02
C SER A 189 -9.63 -30.42 -22.94
N SER A 190 -8.47 -31.06 -23.01
CA SER A 190 -8.30 -32.38 -22.42
C SER A 190 -8.33 -32.21 -20.91
N ARG A 191 -9.23 -32.98 -20.30
CA ARG A 191 -10.05 -32.58 -19.16
C ARG A 191 -9.48 -32.97 -17.80
N ASN A 192 -8.24 -33.41 -17.72
CA ASN A 192 -7.70 -34.04 -16.52
C ASN A 192 -6.29 -33.49 -16.24
N ASP A 193 -5.97 -33.24 -14.97
CA ASP A 193 -4.62 -33.01 -14.43
C ASP A 193 -4.17 -31.57 -14.09
N ALA A 194 -5.09 -30.61 -13.98
CA ALA A 194 -4.81 -29.32 -13.29
C ALA A 194 -5.17 -29.34 -11.79
N SER A 195 -5.51 -30.50 -11.22
CA SER A 195 -6.10 -30.64 -9.88
C SER A 195 -5.12 -30.61 -8.71
N ASN A 196 -3.81 -30.58 -8.95
CA ASN A 196 -2.82 -30.92 -7.91
C ASN A 196 -2.00 -29.74 -7.36
N PHE A 197 -2.23 -28.49 -7.79
CA PHE A 197 -1.53 -27.31 -7.23
C PHE A 197 -2.47 -26.28 -6.60
N PHE A 198 -3.71 -26.19 -7.07
CA PHE A 198 -4.78 -25.42 -6.45
C PHE A 198 -5.79 -26.41 -5.88
N GLY A 199 -5.51 -26.90 -4.68
CA GLY A 199 -6.40 -27.85 -4.02
C GLY A 199 -7.71 -27.17 -3.67
N HIS A 200 -8.73 -27.29 -4.52
CA HIS A 200 -10.15 -27.53 -4.22
C HIS A 200 -10.92 -27.81 -5.54
N SER A 201 -11.74 -28.85 -5.49
CA SER A 201 -12.38 -29.50 -6.64
C SER A 201 -13.54 -28.70 -7.25
N SER A 202 -13.44 -28.52 -8.57
CA SER A 202 -14.52 -28.56 -9.60
C SER A 202 -15.69 -27.59 -9.55
N THR A 203 -15.83 -26.84 -10.65
CA THR A 203 -17.01 -26.04 -11.12
C THR A 203 -17.12 -24.56 -10.72
N ALA A 204 -16.00 -23.84 -10.54
CA ALA A 204 -16.02 -22.38 -10.62
C ALA A 204 -15.42 -21.94 -11.97
N THR A 205 -16.28 -21.51 -12.90
CA THR A 205 -15.90 -20.47 -13.87
C THR A 205 -15.20 -19.36 -13.09
N THR A 206 -13.90 -19.11 -13.33
CA THR A 206 -13.17 -18.01 -12.69
C THR A 206 -13.88 -16.71 -13.03
N LYS A 207 -14.72 -16.24 -12.10
CA LYS A 207 -15.49 -15.02 -12.26
C LYS A 207 -14.48 -13.89 -12.38
N SER A 208 -14.62 -13.05 -13.41
CA SER A 208 -13.73 -11.90 -13.64
C SER A 208 -13.63 -11.05 -12.37
N SER A 209 -12.45 -11.02 -11.77
CA SER A 209 -12.21 -10.22 -10.58
C SER A 209 -11.96 -8.76 -10.97
N VAL A 210 -12.93 -7.91 -10.67
CA VAL A 210 -12.84 -6.47 -10.88
C VAL A 210 -12.02 -5.85 -9.75
N HIS A 211 -11.13 -4.94 -10.10
CA HIS A 211 -10.27 -4.22 -9.16
C HIS A 211 -10.47 -2.73 -9.32
N ILE A 212 -10.12 -1.98 -8.28
CA ILE A 212 -10.08 -0.53 -8.30
C ILE A 212 -8.61 -0.12 -8.24
N VAL A 213 -8.21 0.72 -9.18
CA VAL A 213 -6.90 1.37 -9.17
C VAL A 213 -7.11 2.84 -8.86
N TYR A 214 -6.37 3.38 -7.91
CA TYR A 214 -6.45 4.78 -7.55
C TYR A 214 -5.08 5.34 -7.24
N ARG A 215 -4.96 6.67 -7.33
CA ARG A 215 -3.71 7.35 -7.04
C ARG A 215 -3.52 7.55 -5.54
N SER A 216 -2.30 7.34 -5.08
CA SER A 216 -1.86 7.77 -3.75
C SER A 216 -2.08 9.27 -3.59
N ALA A 217 -2.50 9.71 -2.40
CA ALA A 217 -2.65 11.14 -2.12
C ALA A 217 -1.28 11.86 -2.09
N MET A 218 -0.20 11.11 -1.87
CA MET A 218 1.15 11.64 -1.94
C MET A 218 1.63 11.65 -3.39
N LYS A 219 1.95 12.83 -3.92
CA LYS A 219 2.68 12.94 -5.18
C LYS A 219 4.08 12.36 -4.95
N SER A 220 4.42 11.29 -5.67
CA SER A 220 5.77 10.74 -5.72
C SER A 220 6.75 11.88 -5.88
N SER A 221 7.50 12.14 -4.82
CA SER A 221 8.69 12.95 -4.93
C SER A 221 9.71 12.05 -5.58
N THR A 222 10.02 12.30 -6.85
CA THR A 222 11.21 11.81 -7.56
C THR A 222 12.51 12.03 -6.77
N ALA A 223 12.47 12.77 -5.65
CA ALA A 223 13.57 12.92 -4.72
C ALA A 223 13.75 11.71 -3.77
N PHE A 224 12.89 10.69 -3.73
CA PHE A 224 13.05 9.61 -2.73
C PHE A 224 14.36 8.82 -2.89
N LYS A 225 14.65 8.34 -4.10
CA LYS A 225 15.93 7.68 -4.41
C LYS A 225 17.11 8.65 -4.28
N ALA A 226 16.95 9.88 -4.73
CA ALA A 226 18.00 10.91 -4.63
C ALA A 226 18.31 11.28 -3.17
N VAL A 227 17.32 11.34 -2.29
CA VAL A 227 17.46 11.65 -0.86
C VAL A 227 18.08 10.47 -0.12
N LEU A 228 17.70 9.22 -0.46
CA LEU A 228 18.39 8.04 0.06
C LEU A 228 19.86 8.01 -0.38
N ASP A 229 20.12 8.18 -1.68
CA ASP A 229 21.47 8.21 -2.23
C ASP A 229 22.30 9.35 -1.61
N ASP A 230 21.73 10.55 -1.44
CA ASP A 230 22.38 11.70 -0.79
C ASP A 230 22.67 11.42 0.69
N ALA A 231 21.74 10.79 1.43
CA ALA A 231 21.96 10.41 2.82
C ALA A 231 23.09 9.38 2.98
N PHE A 232 23.17 8.39 2.09
CA PHE A 232 24.29 7.44 2.06
C PHE A 232 25.61 8.13 1.68
N ASN A 233 25.59 9.04 0.70
CA ASN A 233 26.78 9.82 0.31
C ASN A 233 27.28 10.73 1.45
N GLU A 234 26.39 11.33 2.25
CA GLU A 234 26.76 12.11 3.43
C GLU A 234 27.35 11.24 4.56
N ILE A 235 26.88 10.01 4.72
CA ILE A 235 27.49 9.03 5.65
C ILE A 235 28.91 8.68 5.18
N ASP A 236 29.11 8.47 3.87
CA ASP A 236 30.40 8.13 3.26
C ASP A 236 31.44 9.23 3.40
N SER A 237 31.04 10.48 3.19
CA SER A 237 31.94 11.62 3.31
C SER A 237 32.48 11.83 4.74
N ASN A 238 31.71 11.42 5.76
CA ASN A 238 32.07 11.56 7.18
C ASN A 238 32.78 10.34 7.78
N ASP A 239 32.87 9.22 7.05
CA ASP A 239 33.43 7.95 7.53
C ASP A 239 34.94 7.79 7.23
N ASN A 240 35.61 8.88 6.83
CA ASN A 240 37.04 8.91 6.51
C ASN A 240 37.96 8.58 7.71
N GLU A 241 37.44 8.37 8.92
CA GLU A 241 38.26 8.11 10.12
C GLU A 241 38.05 6.75 10.81
N ARG A 242 37.17 5.84 10.34
CA ARG A 242 37.00 4.53 11.00
C ARG A 242 36.90 3.38 10.01
N HIS A 243 37.98 2.58 9.94
CA HIS A 243 38.08 1.31 9.22
C HIS A 243 37.18 0.19 9.79
N HIS A 244 35.87 0.42 9.90
CA HIS A 244 34.92 -0.68 10.08
C HIS A 244 34.38 -1.06 8.71
N LYS A 245 34.68 -2.29 8.28
CA LYS A 245 34.10 -2.85 7.05
C LYS A 245 32.58 -2.84 7.21
N ARG A 246 31.91 -2.08 6.36
CA ARG A 246 30.45 -2.04 6.32
C ARG A 246 29.90 -3.43 6.01
N PRO A 247 28.80 -3.85 6.67
CA PRO A 247 28.19 -5.13 6.38
C PRO A 247 27.65 -5.12 4.94
N LEU A 248 27.86 -6.19 4.19
CA LEU A 248 27.33 -6.31 2.82
C LEU A 248 25.81 -6.56 2.79
N GLN A 249 25.26 -7.07 3.90
CA GLN A 249 23.84 -7.34 4.06
C GLN A 249 23.41 -7.10 5.52
N VAL A 250 22.24 -6.50 5.70
CA VAL A 250 21.63 -6.22 7.01
C VAL A 250 20.15 -6.60 7.01
N TRP A 251 19.67 -7.01 8.19
CA TRP A 251 18.27 -7.43 8.41
C TRP A 251 17.65 -6.74 9.62
N PRO A 252 17.31 -5.45 9.54
CA PRO A 252 16.72 -4.73 10.67
C PRO A 252 15.37 -5.33 11.08
N GLU A 253 15.20 -5.58 12.38
CA GLU A 253 13.94 -6.04 12.95
C GLU A 253 13.00 -4.86 13.25
N VAL A 254 11.78 -4.91 12.72
CA VAL A 254 10.78 -3.83 12.80
C VAL A 254 9.60 -4.24 13.67
N LEU A 255 9.33 -3.42 14.69
CA LEU A 255 8.05 -3.40 15.41
C LEU A 255 7.12 -2.38 14.76
N LEU A 256 6.00 -2.85 14.20
CA LEU A 256 4.96 -1.97 13.67
C LEU A 256 3.89 -1.72 14.72
N MET A 257 3.62 -0.47 15.04
CA MET A 257 2.61 -0.06 16.02
C MET A 257 1.49 0.72 15.33
N VAL A 258 0.26 0.50 15.78
CA VAL A 258 -0.94 1.11 15.20
C VAL A 258 -1.74 1.76 16.32
N ASP A 259 -1.90 3.08 16.24
CA ASP A 259 -2.67 3.81 17.25
C ASP A 259 -4.18 3.50 17.21
N TYR A 260 -4.88 3.94 18.25
CA TYR A 260 -6.32 3.71 18.38
C TYR A 260 -7.13 4.36 17.25
N ASP A 261 -6.78 5.58 16.84
CA ASP A 261 -7.54 6.33 15.84
C ASP A 261 -7.45 5.67 14.46
N THR A 262 -6.28 5.11 14.10
CA THR A 262 -6.07 4.34 12.86
C THR A 262 -6.78 3.00 12.93
N TYR A 263 -6.66 2.28 14.04
CA TYR A 263 -7.42 1.05 14.26
C TYR A 263 -8.94 1.28 14.11
N ALA A 264 -9.46 2.32 14.77
CA ALA A 264 -10.88 2.67 14.71
C ALA A 264 -11.34 3.08 13.31
N MET A 265 -10.46 3.68 12.50
CA MET A 265 -10.74 3.97 11.09
C MET A 265 -10.90 2.68 10.27
N HIS A 266 -10.03 1.68 10.46
CA HIS A 266 -10.22 0.41 9.76
C HIS A 266 -11.54 -0.27 10.15
N LEU A 267 -11.90 -0.24 11.44
CA LEU A 267 -13.20 -0.75 11.90
C LEU A 267 -14.38 0.00 11.27
N SER A 268 -14.30 1.33 11.13
CA SER A 268 -15.37 2.13 10.51
C SER A 268 -15.52 1.82 9.01
N HIS A 269 -14.45 1.38 8.35
CA HIS A 269 -14.46 0.85 6.99
C HIS A 269 -14.97 -0.60 6.89
N GLY A 270 -15.29 -1.23 8.02
CA GLY A 270 -15.85 -2.58 8.11
C GLY A 270 -14.80 -3.68 8.10
N PHE A 271 -13.54 -3.36 8.40
CA PHE A 271 -12.49 -4.37 8.50
C PHE A 271 -12.61 -5.10 9.84
N ASN A 272 -12.39 -6.40 9.83
CA ASN A 272 -12.15 -7.19 11.04
C ASN A 272 -10.65 -7.26 11.37
N ASP A 273 -10.29 -7.81 12.54
CA ASP A 273 -8.89 -7.89 12.97
C ASP A 273 -8.00 -8.67 11.98
N THR A 274 -8.50 -9.71 11.32
CA THR A 274 -7.80 -10.43 10.24
C THR A 274 -7.50 -9.53 9.04
N GLN A 275 -8.48 -8.76 8.57
CA GLN A 275 -8.30 -7.82 7.46
C GLN A 275 -7.33 -6.68 7.81
N ILE A 276 -7.34 -6.24 9.08
CA ILE A 276 -6.40 -5.24 9.59
C ILE A 276 -4.97 -5.80 9.61
N ARG A 277 -4.77 -7.01 10.14
CA ARG A 277 -3.46 -7.69 10.10
C ARG A 277 -2.97 -7.83 8.66
N ARG A 278 -3.83 -8.31 7.76
CA ARG A 278 -3.52 -8.45 6.34
C ARG A 278 -3.11 -7.13 5.69
N TYR A 279 -3.82 -6.05 6.00
CA TYR A 279 -3.48 -4.71 5.52
C TYR A 279 -2.05 -4.34 5.92
N TYR A 280 -1.67 -4.51 7.19
CA TYR A 280 -0.34 -4.13 7.66
C TYR A 280 0.78 -5.05 7.17
N ILE A 281 0.52 -6.34 6.95
CA ILE A 281 1.47 -7.23 6.27
C ILE A 281 1.71 -6.77 4.83
N SER A 282 0.63 -6.42 4.11
CA SER A 282 0.74 -5.93 2.72
C SER A 282 1.39 -4.54 2.64
N PHE A 283 1.09 -3.67 3.61
CA PHE A 283 1.76 -2.37 3.78
C PHE A 283 3.27 -2.57 3.93
N PHE A 284 3.67 -3.49 4.82
CA PHE A 284 5.08 -3.74 5.10
C PHE A 284 5.81 -4.45 3.96
N ASN A 285 5.14 -5.34 3.21
CA ASN A 285 5.67 -5.89 1.95
C ASN A 285 6.05 -4.75 0.99
N GLY A 286 5.17 -3.75 0.92
CA GLY A 286 5.49 -2.53 0.19
C GLY A 286 6.71 -1.81 0.75
N VAL A 287 6.81 -1.58 2.06
CA VAL A 287 7.98 -0.93 2.66
C VAL A 287 9.27 -1.70 2.36
N ASP A 288 9.30 -3.02 2.60
CA ASP A 288 10.47 -3.89 2.39
C ASP A 288 10.95 -3.84 0.93
N LEU A 289 10.03 -3.90 -0.05
CA LEU A 289 10.38 -3.81 -1.48
C LEU A 289 11.27 -2.61 -1.80
N ARG A 290 11.03 -1.44 -1.17
CA ARG A 290 11.80 -0.21 -1.47
C ARG A 290 13.24 -0.31 -0.95
N PHE A 291 13.47 -1.07 0.12
CA PHE A 291 14.80 -1.36 0.63
C PHE A 291 15.50 -2.48 -0.14
N GLN A 292 14.77 -3.45 -0.69
CA GLN A 292 15.35 -4.54 -1.48
C GLN A 292 16.05 -4.07 -2.77
N VAL A 293 15.70 -2.89 -3.28
CA VAL A 293 16.36 -2.26 -4.45
C VAL A 293 17.78 -1.79 -4.14
N LEU A 294 18.13 -1.61 -2.86
CA LEU A 294 19.45 -1.18 -2.43
C LEU A 294 20.46 -2.35 -2.52
N SER A 295 21.61 -2.08 -3.13
CA SER A 295 22.64 -3.09 -3.38
C SER A 295 23.85 -3.03 -2.46
N ASP A 296 24.09 -1.90 -1.79
CA ASP A 296 25.23 -1.71 -0.88
C ASP A 296 24.90 -0.73 0.26
N PRO A 297 24.60 -1.21 1.48
CA PRO A 297 24.40 -2.62 1.83
C PRO A 297 23.09 -3.17 1.22
N LYS A 298 23.00 -4.49 1.05
CA LYS A 298 21.71 -5.14 0.79
C LYS A 298 20.85 -5.10 2.06
N ILE A 299 19.65 -4.55 1.98
CA ILE A 299 18.75 -4.42 3.13
C ILE A 299 17.50 -5.29 2.94
N SER A 300 17.12 -6.03 3.97
CA SER A 300 15.86 -6.79 4.01
C SER A 300 15.22 -6.64 5.38
N LEU A 301 14.17 -5.84 5.48
CA LEU A 301 13.51 -5.51 6.74
C LEU A 301 12.67 -6.69 7.22
N ILE A 302 12.79 -7.06 8.50
CA ILE A 302 12.03 -8.15 9.10
C ILE A 302 10.91 -7.56 9.96
N LEU A 303 9.64 -7.75 9.57
CA LEU A 303 8.52 -7.46 10.47
C LEU A 303 8.47 -8.55 11.54
N THR A 304 8.74 -8.20 12.80
CA THR A 304 8.69 -9.18 13.89
C THR A 304 7.32 -9.19 14.56
N GLN A 305 6.76 -8.00 14.78
CA GLN A 305 5.59 -7.80 15.61
C GLN A 305 4.71 -6.67 15.08
N ILE A 306 3.40 -6.87 15.19
CA ILE A 306 2.40 -5.83 15.01
C ILE A 306 1.72 -5.60 16.36
N LEU A 307 1.75 -4.37 16.85
CA LEU A 307 1.11 -3.96 18.10
C LEU A 307 -0.02 -2.96 17.82
N ILE A 308 -1.25 -3.32 18.16
CA ILE A 308 -2.42 -2.46 17.98
C ILE A 308 -2.94 -1.93 19.31
N PHE A 309 -3.06 -0.61 19.43
CA PHE A 309 -3.68 0.04 20.58
C PHE A 309 -5.20 0.07 20.45
N LYS A 310 -5.91 -0.82 21.17
CA LYS A 310 -7.38 -0.95 21.09
C LYS A 310 -8.16 -0.02 22.03
N SER A 311 -7.46 0.79 22.83
CA SER A 311 -8.06 1.82 23.67
C SER A 311 -7.23 3.10 23.62
N ARG A 312 -7.89 4.27 23.52
CA ARG A 312 -7.22 5.57 23.48
C ARG A 312 -6.31 5.80 24.69
N ASP A 313 -6.72 5.33 25.87
CA ASP A 313 -5.95 5.45 27.11
C ASP A 313 -4.72 4.52 27.15
N ALA A 314 -4.64 3.51 26.27
CA ALA A 314 -3.44 2.68 26.15
C ALA A 314 -2.31 3.39 25.39
N PHE A 315 -2.61 4.53 24.76
CA PHE A 315 -1.66 5.29 23.97
C PHE A 315 -1.82 6.81 24.18
N PRO A 316 -1.52 7.32 25.39
CA PRO A 316 -1.77 8.72 25.72
C PRO A 316 -0.79 9.70 25.05
N PHE A 317 0.21 9.23 24.30
CA PHE A 317 1.32 10.07 23.80
C PHE A 317 0.99 10.88 22.54
N LEU A 318 -0.05 10.48 21.78
CA LEU A 318 -0.63 11.32 20.73
C LEU A 318 -1.66 12.28 21.35
N MET A 319 -1.21 13.09 22.31
CA MET A 319 -2.07 14.10 22.92
C MET A 319 -2.41 15.14 21.86
N LYS A 320 -3.71 15.30 21.58
CA LYS A 320 -4.19 16.40 20.73
C LYS A 320 -3.82 17.71 21.39
N LYS A 321 -3.11 18.59 20.68
CA LYS A 321 -3.04 19.99 21.11
C LYS A 321 -4.44 20.60 21.00
N PRO A 322 -4.84 21.52 21.91
CA PRO A 322 -6.10 22.23 21.79
C PRO A 322 -6.00 23.31 20.70
N CYS A 323 -5.71 22.91 19.46
CA CYS A 323 -6.03 23.72 18.30
C CYS A 323 -7.55 23.61 18.07
N PRO A 324 -8.28 24.72 18.02
CA PRO A 324 -9.73 24.67 17.90
C PRO A 324 -10.12 24.07 16.54
N ASN A 325 -10.61 22.83 16.56
CA ASN A 325 -11.27 22.07 15.48
C ASN A 325 -10.44 21.11 14.60
N GLN A 326 -9.23 20.66 14.98
CA GLN A 326 -8.44 19.78 14.11
C GLN A 326 -7.96 18.47 14.77
N ASN A 327 -7.85 17.40 13.95
CA ASN A 327 -7.30 16.09 14.32
C ASN A 327 -5.76 16.10 14.30
N ILE A 328 -5.15 17.08 14.99
CA ILE A 328 -3.71 17.32 14.93
C ILE A 328 -3.01 16.96 16.24
N PHE A 329 -1.78 16.46 16.14
CA PHE A 329 -0.85 16.27 17.25
C PHE A 329 0.52 16.88 16.97
N GLU A 330 1.26 17.24 18.03
CA GLU A 330 2.61 17.79 17.89
C GLU A 330 3.65 16.66 17.86
N GLY A 331 4.41 16.58 16.76
CA GLY A 331 5.28 15.47 16.42
C GLY A 331 6.46 15.27 17.38
N TYR A 332 7.17 16.34 17.77
CA TYR A 332 8.37 16.20 18.61
C TYR A 332 8.05 15.69 20.01
N SER A 333 6.98 16.21 20.62
CA SER A 333 6.50 15.76 21.93
C SER A 333 6.01 14.32 21.86
N ALA A 334 5.22 13.98 20.83
CA ALA A 334 4.74 12.61 20.64
C ALA A 334 5.89 11.60 20.44
N LEU A 335 6.90 11.95 19.64
CA LEU A 335 8.08 11.12 19.41
C LEU A 335 8.90 10.94 20.70
N ALA A 336 9.09 12.01 21.47
CA ALA A 336 9.80 11.96 22.75
C ALA A 336 9.05 11.11 23.79
N ASP A 337 7.73 11.17 23.82
CA ASP A 337 6.91 10.43 24.77
C ASP A 337 6.82 8.94 24.40
N LEU A 338 6.66 8.62 23.12
CA LEU A 338 6.76 7.26 22.60
C LEU A 338 8.12 6.63 22.92
N SER A 339 9.19 7.41 22.81
CA SER A 339 10.56 7.00 23.15
C SER A 339 10.73 6.57 24.59
N ARG A 340 10.13 7.30 25.53
CA ARG A 340 10.14 6.92 26.94
C ARG A 340 9.24 5.73 27.23
N TYR A 341 8.10 5.66 26.54
CA TYR A 341 7.17 4.55 26.70
C TYR A 341 7.79 3.20 26.31
N LEU A 342 8.38 3.09 25.12
CA LEU A 342 9.02 1.84 24.69
C LEU A 342 10.21 1.45 25.58
N TYR A 343 10.96 2.45 26.07
CA TYR A 343 12.00 2.21 27.07
C TYR A 343 11.42 1.63 28.37
N SER A 344 10.29 2.16 28.85
CA SER A 344 9.62 1.68 30.06
C SER A 344 9.11 0.23 29.91
N ILE A 345 8.50 -0.13 28.77
CA ILE A 345 8.04 -1.51 28.53
C ILE A 345 9.21 -2.48 28.56
N LYS A 346 10.30 -2.14 27.85
CA LYS A 346 11.47 -3.01 27.76
C LYS A 346 12.15 -3.22 29.11
N THR A 347 12.25 -2.16 29.93
CA THR A 347 12.91 -2.22 31.24
C THR A 347 12.04 -2.86 32.32
N GLN A 348 10.71 -2.73 32.25
CA GLN A 348 9.79 -3.24 33.27
C GLN A 348 9.44 -4.73 33.13
N GLN A 349 9.99 -5.43 32.13
CA GLN A 349 9.84 -6.89 31.93
C GLN A 349 8.41 -7.41 32.18
N GLN A 350 7.41 -6.84 31.50
CA GLN A 350 6.00 -7.23 31.64
C GLN A 350 5.66 -8.64 31.07
N GLY A 351 6.61 -9.58 31.05
CA GLY A 351 6.44 -10.92 30.49
C GLY A 351 6.38 -10.99 28.96
N ILE A 352 6.43 -9.84 28.28
CA ILE A 352 6.39 -9.72 26.81
C ILE A 352 7.71 -9.11 26.34
N HIS A 353 8.41 -9.85 25.48
CA HIS A 353 9.67 -9.44 24.91
C HIS A 353 9.40 -8.77 23.55
N LEU A 354 9.44 -7.43 23.53
CA LEU A 354 9.41 -6.67 22.28
C LEU A 354 10.83 -6.68 21.69
N ASP A 355 11.06 -7.55 20.71
CA ASP A 355 12.28 -7.58 19.89
C ASP A 355 12.15 -6.74 18.63
N PHE A 356 12.95 -5.69 18.56
CA PHE A 356 13.05 -4.78 17.43
C PHE A 356 14.33 -3.93 17.50
N ASP A 357 14.86 -3.61 16.33
CA ASP A 357 15.90 -2.60 16.13
C ASP A 357 15.28 -1.21 15.92
N VAL A 358 14.14 -1.18 15.23
CA VAL A 358 13.37 0.02 14.90
C VAL A 358 11.87 -0.20 15.18
N ALA A 359 11.20 0.82 15.70
CA ALA A 359 9.77 0.83 15.92
C ALA A 359 9.11 1.94 15.10
N VAL A 360 8.03 1.60 14.39
CA VAL A 360 7.29 2.54 13.55
C VAL A 360 5.86 2.63 14.06
N LEU A 361 5.43 3.81 14.46
CA LEU A 361 4.05 4.09 14.80
C LEU A 361 3.30 4.62 13.57
N LEU A 362 2.19 3.98 13.23
CA LEU A 362 1.23 4.46 12.25
C LEU A 362 0.08 5.19 12.95
N THR A 363 -0.25 6.38 12.45
CA THR A 363 -1.40 7.18 12.89
C THR A 363 -2.15 7.78 11.70
N LYS A 364 -3.46 7.92 11.79
CA LYS A 364 -4.26 8.67 10.81
C LYS A 364 -4.36 10.16 11.11
N LEU A 365 -3.90 10.57 12.30
CA LEU A 365 -3.97 11.95 12.75
C LEU A 365 -2.94 12.78 11.97
N ASP A 366 -3.26 14.05 11.73
CA ASP A 366 -2.34 14.94 11.05
C ASP A 366 -1.26 15.38 12.04
N MET A 367 0.01 15.23 11.66
CA MET A 367 1.14 15.66 12.46
C MET A 367 1.47 17.11 12.14
N CYS A 368 1.85 17.87 13.17
CA CYS A 368 2.55 19.11 12.95
C CYS A 368 3.82 19.19 13.75
N THR A 369 4.75 19.99 13.25
CA THR A 369 5.96 20.38 13.98
C THR A 369 5.85 21.87 14.28
N ASP A 370 6.03 22.23 15.54
CA ASP A 370 5.96 23.64 15.96
C ASP A 370 7.22 24.38 15.46
N GLU A 371 7.03 25.46 14.69
CA GLU A 371 8.02 26.52 14.60
C GLU A 371 7.60 27.68 15.49
N ILE A 372 8.02 27.63 16.76
CA ILE A 372 7.98 28.69 17.80
C ILE A 372 6.57 29.23 18.17
N PHE A 373 5.62 29.39 17.24
CA PHE A 373 4.23 29.80 17.44
C PHE A 373 3.22 29.28 16.38
N ASP A 374 3.66 28.66 15.28
CA ASP A 374 2.77 28.10 14.24
C ASP A 374 3.02 26.59 14.05
N CYS A 375 1.93 25.84 13.98
CA CYS A 375 1.89 24.39 13.77
C CYS A 375 1.81 24.13 12.26
N VAL A 376 2.93 23.71 11.66
CA VAL A 376 3.02 23.50 10.21
C VAL A 376 2.54 22.08 9.87
N GLU A 377 1.38 21.98 9.22
CA GLU A 377 0.75 20.73 8.77
C GLU A 377 1.39 20.14 7.48
N SER A 378 2.71 20.27 7.30
CA SER A 378 3.43 19.69 6.15
C SER A 378 4.22 18.43 6.48
N THR A 379 4.29 18.08 7.77
CA THR A 379 5.02 16.91 8.25
C THR A 379 4.10 15.70 8.21
N VAL A 380 4.43 14.70 7.39
CA VAL A 380 3.67 13.44 7.32
C VAL A 380 4.36 12.29 8.06
N GLY A 381 5.60 12.49 8.49
CA GLY A 381 6.42 11.53 9.19
C GLY A 381 7.50 12.23 10.02
N LEU A 382 7.96 11.55 11.07
CA LEU A 382 9.04 12.04 11.92
C LEU A 382 9.80 10.88 12.57
N ALA A 383 11.12 10.85 12.43
CA ALA A 383 12.02 9.92 13.08
C ALA A 383 13.20 10.61 13.76
N TYR A 384 13.83 9.89 14.69
CA TYR A 384 15.16 10.28 15.14
C TYR A 384 16.22 9.96 14.07
N PHE A 385 17.19 10.85 13.89
CA PHE A 385 18.30 10.60 12.99
C PHE A 385 19.34 9.65 13.62
N LYS A 386 19.77 8.62 12.89
CA LYS A 386 20.75 7.61 13.34
C LYS A 386 20.34 6.97 14.67
N GLY A 387 19.05 6.65 14.76
CA GLY A 387 18.36 6.15 15.94
C GLY A 387 18.34 4.63 16.03
N ALA A 388 18.54 3.90 14.93
CA ALA A 388 18.47 2.45 14.89
C ALA A 388 19.36 1.79 15.96
N CYS A 389 18.81 0.81 16.67
CA CYS A 389 19.47 0.06 17.76
C CYS A 389 19.98 0.92 18.94
N LYS A 390 19.69 2.22 18.99
CA LYS A 390 20.28 3.15 19.98
C LYS A 390 19.36 3.38 21.17
N ILE A 391 19.92 3.13 22.36
CA ILE A 391 19.26 3.35 23.64
C ILE A 391 20.02 4.42 24.42
N LYS A 392 19.31 5.42 24.95
CA LYS A 392 19.86 6.42 25.86
C LYS A 392 19.36 6.17 27.28
N HIS A 393 20.11 5.37 28.03
CA HIS A 393 19.75 5.03 29.41
C HIS A 393 19.67 6.22 30.36
N MET A 394 20.46 7.29 30.15
CA MET A 394 20.41 8.48 31.02
C MET A 394 19.16 9.34 30.80
N GLU A 395 18.52 9.21 29.64
CA GLU A 395 17.32 9.97 29.29
C GLU A 395 16.05 9.10 29.33
N ASP A 396 16.20 7.81 29.68
CA ASP A 396 15.16 6.78 29.60
C ASP A 396 14.49 6.74 28.21
N ARG A 397 15.29 6.76 27.14
CA ARG A 397 14.80 6.89 25.75
C ARG A 397 15.30 5.79 24.84
N TRP A 398 14.38 5.22 24.06
CA TRP A 398 14.68 4.41 22.89
C TRP A 398 14.71 5.30 21.63
N MET A 399 15.80 5.32 20.88
CA MET A 399 15.97 6.26 19.76
C MET A 399 15.57 5.67 18.41
N GLY A 400 15.44 4.34 18.30
CA GLY A 400 15.04 3.65 17.08
C GLY A 400 13.54 3.77 16.81
N ILE A 401 13.01 4.99 16.63
CA ILE A 401 11.57 5.25 16.58
C ILE A 401 11.22 6.23 15.47
N ALA A 402 10.16 5.90 14.74
CA ALA A 402 9.48 6.76 13.77
C ALA A 402 7.97 6.84 14.07
N ILE A 403 7.36 7.96 13.69
CA ILE A 403 5.90 8.14 13.59
C ILE A 403 5.58 8.49 12.14
N VAL A 404 4.55 7.86 11.57
CA VAL A 404 4.17 7.98 10.17
C VAL A 404 2.67 8.13 10.06
N GLU A 405 2.23 9.08 9.24
CA GLU A 405 0.84 9.19 8.84
C GLU A 405 0.45 8.08 7.86
N ASP A 406 -0.59 7.32 8.18
CA ASP A 406 -1.26 6.43 7.25
C ASP A 406 -2.78 6.53 7.38
N ARG A 407 -3.44 6.82 6.25
CA ARG A 407 -4.91 6.93 6.15
C ARG A 407 -5.55 5.61 5.70
N GLY A 408 -4.88 4.47 5.93
CA GLY A 408 -5.37 3.10 5.63
C GLY A 408 -5.34 2.72 4.15
N GLY A 409 -4.76 3.60 3.32
CA GLY A 409 -4.81 3.54 1.86
C GLY A 409 -3.54 3.00 1.23
N PHE A 410 -2.55 2.59 2.05
CA PHE A 410 -1.13 2.46 1.70
C PHE A 410 -0.44 3.80 1.40
N ASP A 411 -1.07 4.93 1.74
CA ASP A 411 -0.49 6.27 1.52
C ASP A 411 0.78 6.47 2.36
N GLY A 412 0.88 5.81 3.53
CA GLY A 412 2.02 5.94 4.44
C GLY A 412 3.27 5.13 4.05
N ILE A 413 3.26 4.33 2.98
CA ILE A 413 4.39 3.45 2.63
C ILE A 413 5.65 4.28 2.35
N LEU A 414 5.58 5.25 1.43
CA LEU A 414 6.76 6.05 1.08
C LEU A 414 7.29 6.85 2.27
N THR A 415 6.38 7.38 3.09
CA THR A 415 6.75 8.06 4.34
C THR A 415 7.43 7.11 5.31
N ALA A 416 6.93 5.90 5.50
CA ALA A 416 7.57 4.90 6.35
C ALA A 416 8.98 4.54 5.85
N VAL A 417 9.16 4.37 4.54
CA VAL A 417 10.50 4.11 3.98
C VAL A 417 11.43 5.31 4.23
N HIS A 418 10.94 6.55 4.10
CA HIS A 418 11.70 7.77 4.40
C HIS A 418 12.13 7.83 5.88
N GLU A 419 11.19 7.65 6.80
CA GLU A 419 11.47 7.71 8.23
C GLU A 419 12.36 6.55 8.71
N ILE A 420 12.19 5.34 8.17
CA ILE A 420 13.10 4.22 8.44
C ILE A 420 14.50 4.53 7.89
N GLY A 421 14.59 5.20 6.74
CA GLY A 421 15.88 5.64 6.18
C GLY A 421 16.61 6.68 7.05
N HIS A 422 15.90 7.47 7.86
CA HIS A 422 16.51 8.37 8.83
C HIS A 422 17.09 7.65 10.05
N LEU A 423 16.51 6.51 10.45
CA LEU A 423 16.92 5.72 11.62
C LEU A 423 18.26 5.03 11.39
#